data_AF-A0A7C7Y5R0-F1
#
_entry.id   AF-A0A7C7Y5R0-F1
#
_cell.length_a   1.000
_cell.length_b   1.000
_cell.length_c   1.000
_cell.angle_alpha   90.00
_cell.angle_beta   90.00
_cell.angle_gamma   90.00
#
_symmetry.space_group_name_H-M   'P 1'
#
loop_
_entity.id
_entity.type
_entity.pdbx_description
1 polymer ?
#
loop_
_entity_poly.entity_id
_entity_poly.type
_entity_poly.pdbx_seq_one_letter_code
_entity_poly.pdbx_strand_id
1 'polypeptide(L)'
;MSCSDPYEDARFDSLQSFMLLAVLAHSGVLLADEGPLGDVGRTIITPLLLVSAVVGLGWRRFKPYCVMLTFGVTSFWLVQAWPRFANHLFLEWSVLLFLSLCRGDTRLGLAALRWLTAIVLFYSGFQKLILGHYFEGQFFLVQIASSPKFRVVFEMLLPEDEVARLVEWGAQFGTGPYETADTFFLILSNSIWIGEMMLGILLFFPKFRNLALVIAIGLVAGIEVGARELVFGCLFTLLILNFHQGRNAIAVWPIFAAIQLLSVAIRLVMPDLRFN
;
A
#
# COMPACT_ATOMS: atom_id res chain seq x y z
N MET A 1 28.59 3.19 -19.02
CA MET A 1 27.89 1.92 -19.28
C MET A 1 27.50 1.32 -17.94
N SER A 2 26.22 1.36 -17.57
CA SER A 2 25.74 0.64 -16.39
C SER A 2 25.68 -0.84 -16.75
N CYS A 3 26.37 -1.71 -16.02
CA CYS A 3 26.07 -3.15 -16.06
C CYS A 3 24.56 -3.31 -15.82
N SER A 4 23.90 -4.09 -16.68
CA SER A 4 22.51 -4.50 -16.45
C SER A 4 22.46 -5.30 -15.16
N ASP A 5 21.52 -4.97 -14.28
CA ASP A 5 21.36 -5.67 -13.01
C ASP A 5 20.85 -7.11 -13.30
N PRO A 6 21.62 -8.16 -12.93
CA PRO A 6 21.29 -9.55 -13.29
C PRO A 6 20.00 -10.06 -12.62
N TYR A 7 19.43 -9.29 -11.69
CA TYR A 7 18.24 -9.66 -10.92
C TYR A 7 16.94 -9.03 -11.45
N GLU A 8 16.97 -8.29 -12.58
CA GLU A 8 15.79 -7.63 -13.14
C GLU A 8 14.64 -8.61 -13.44
N ASP A 9 14.89 -9.67 -14.19
CA ASP A 9 13.85 -10.64 -14.55
C ASP A 9 13.27 -11.36 -13.32
N ALA A 10 14.12 -11.70 -12.35
CA ALA A 10 13.67 -12.35 -11.12
C ALA A 10 12.81 -11.42 -10.26
N ARG A 11 13.13 -10.12 -10.18
CA ARG A 11 12.29 -9.13 -9.48
C ARG A 11 10.96 -8.93 -10.18
N PHE A 12 10.97 -8.83 -11.50
CA PHE A 12 9.74 -8.68 -12.28
C PHE A 12 8.82 -9.90 -12.10
N ASP A 13 9.37 -11.10 -12.18
CA ASP A 13 8.67 -12.36 -11.94
C ASP A 13 8.12 -12.47 -10.49
N SER A 14 8.89 -12.00 -9.50
CA SER A 14 8.47 -11.94 -8.10
C SER A 14 7.31 -10.96 -7.89
N LEU A 15 7.35 -9.78 -8.51
CA LEU A 15 6.26 -8.80 -8.46
C LEU A 15 4.98 -9.35 -9.09
N GLN A 16 5.08 -10.05 -10.23
CA GLN A 16 3.94 -10.74 -10.83
C GLN A 16 3.33 -11.77 -9.87
N SER A 17 4.16 -12.61 -9.25
CA SER A 17 3.69 -13.59 -8.27
C SER A 17 3.06 -12.94 -7.04
N PHE A 18 3.63 -11.84 -6.55
CA PHE A 18 3.06 -11.08 -5.44
C PHE A 18 1.68 -10.51 -5.80
N MET A 19 1.55 -9.88 -6.97
CA MET A 19 0.28 -9.26 -7.39
C MET A 19 -0.85 -10.27 -7.54
N LEU A 20 -0.57 -11.49 -8.01
CA LEU A 20 -1.57 -12.55 -8.06
C LEU A 20 -2.12 -12.91 -6.66
N LEU A 21 -1.25 -12.96 -5.65
CA LEU A 21 -1.64 -13.23 -4.27
C LEU A 21 -2.31 -12.03 -3.61
N ALA A 22 -1.76 -10.83 -3.79
CA ALA A 22 -2.25 -9.61 -3.17
C ALA A 22 -3.68 -9.28 -3.61
N VAL A 23 -3.97 -9.38 -4.91
CA VAL A 23 -5.32 -9.09 -5.45
C VAL A 23 -6.33 -10.16 -5.02
N LEU A 24 -5.91 -11.42 -4.95
CA LEU A 24 -6.72 -12.49 -4.37
C LEU A 24 -7.02 -12.20 -2.89
N ALA A 25 -6.02 -11.72 -2.13
CA ALA A 25 -6.22 -11.35 -0.74
C ALA A 25 -7.19 -10.19 -0.57
N HIS A 26 -7.04 -9.17 -1.43
CA HIS A 26 -7.90 -8.00 -1.43
C HIS A 26 -9.33 -8.33 -1.85
N SER A 27 -9.56 -9.39 -2.65
CA SER A 27 -10.92 -9.84 -2.99
C SER A 27 -11.72 -10.31 -1.77
N GLY A 28 -11.07 -10.51 -0.61
CA GLY A 28 -11.76 -10.69 0.67
C GLY A 28 -12.70 -9.54 1.05
N VAL A 29 -12.44 -8.31 0.56
CA VAL A 29 -13.37 -7.17 0.74
C VAL A 29 -14.69 -7.43 0.02
N LEU A 30 -14.65 -8.03 -1.18
CA LEU A 30 -15.86 -8.40 -1.92
C LEU A 30 -16.63 -9.53 -1.22
N LEU A 31 -15.92 -10.49 -0.61
CA LEU A 31 -16.57 -11.57 0.13
C LEU A 31 -17.36 -11.06 1.35
N ALA A 32 -16.90 -9.95 1.92
CA ALA A 32 -17.51 -9.28 3.06
C ALA A 32 -18.63 -8.30 2.69
N ASP A 33 -18.81 -7.99 1.41
CA ASP A 33 -19.89 -7.13 0.92
C ASP A 33 -21.20 -7.95 0.85
N GLU A 34 -22.26 -7.43 1.44
CA GLU A 34 -23.60 -8.03 1.42
C GLU A 34 -24.43 -7.59 0.21
N GLY A 35 -23.94 -6.62 -0.57
CA GLY A 35 -24.62 -6.10 -1.76
C GLY A 35 -24.41 -6.96 -3.02
N PRO A 36 -24.98 -6.52 -4.17
CA PRO A 36 -24.86 -7.22 -5.45
C PRO A 36 -23.42 -7.43 -5.91
N LEU A 37 -22.52 -6.48 -5.60
CA LEU A 37 -21.11 -6.60 -5.92
C LEU A 37 -20.44 -7.71 -5.12
N GLY A 38 -20.86 -7.95 -3.88
CA GLY A 38 -20.42 -9.08 -3.07
C GLY A 38 -20.85 -10.43 -3.63
N ASP A 39 -22.06 -10.53 -4.17
CA ASP A 39 -22.54 -11.75 -4.85
C ASP A 39 -21.69 -12.08 -6.09
N VAL A 40 -21.40 -11.08 -6.93
CA VAL A 40 -20.47 -11.22 -8.07
C VAL A 40 -19.06 -11.55 -7.58
N GLY A 41 -18.64 -10.94 -6.47
CA GLY A 41 -17.41 -11.19 -5.75
C GLY A 41 -17.20 -12.66 -5.38
N ARG A 42 -18.22 -13.27 -4.77
CA ARG A 42 -18.24 -14.65 -4.29
C ARG A 42 -18.34 -15.67 -5.42
N THR A 43 -19.19 -15.40 -6.41
CA THR A 43 -19.53 -16.38 -7.46
C THR A 43 -18.58 -16.36 -8.65
N ILE A 44 -18.00 -15.20 -8.99
CA ILE A 44 -17.23 -15.02 -10.22
C ILE A 44 -15.82 -14.51 -9.92
N ILE A 45 -15.70 -13.34 -9.28
CA ILE A 45 -14.40 -12.64 -9.17
C ILE A 45 -13.39 -13.45 -8.35
N THR A 46 -13.75 -13.84 -7.13
CA THR A 46 -12.83 -14.54 -6.22
C THR A 46 -12.41 -15.92 -6.77
N PRO A 47 -13.33 -16.78 -7.26
CA PRO A 47 -12.91 -18.05 -7.89
C PRO A 47 -11.98 -17.85 -9.07
N LEU A 48 -12.23 -16.84 -9.90
CA LEU A 48 -11.40 -16.57 -11.08
C LEU A 48 -10.01 -16.03 -10.70
N LEU A 49 -9.92 -15.17 -9.68
CA LEU A 49 -8.65 -14.71 -9.10
C LEU A 49 -7.88 -15.86 -8.44
N LEU A 50 -8.58 -16.77 -7.75
CA LEU A 50 -7.98 -17.96 -7.14
C LEU A 50 -7.37 -18.87 -8.21
N VAL A 51 -8.13 -19.20 -9.26
CA VAL A 51 -7.63 -20.00 -10.38
C VAL A 51 -6.46 -19.29 -11.06
N SER A 52 -6.55 -17.98 -11.27
CA SER A 52 -5.45 -17.17 -11.83
C SER A 52 -4.18 -17.28 -10.98
N ALA A 53 -4.29 -17.16 -9.66
CA ALA A 53 -3.16 -17.28 -8.73
C ALA A 53 -2.57 -18.70 -8.73
N VAL A 54 -3.41 -19.74 -8.60
CA VAL A 54 -2.96 -21.14 -8.62
C VAL A 54 -2.24 -21.47 -9.92
N VAL A 55 -2.81 -21.10 -11.07
CA VAL A 55 -2.22 -21.38 -12.38
C VAL A 55 -0.94 -20.57 -12.60
N GLY A 56 -0.96 -19.27 -12.28
CA GLY A 56 0.18 -18.37 -12.49
C GLY A 56 1.38 -18.68 -11.60
N LEU A 57 1.13 -19.17 -10.38
CA LEU A 57 2.19 -19.60 -9.45
C LEU A 57 2.69 -21.02 -9.75
N GLY A 58 1.80 -21.94 -10.15
CA GLY A 58 2.15 -23.32 -10.47
C GLY A 58 2.87 -23.50 -11.80
N TRP A 59 2.55 -22.67 -12.80
CA TRP A 59 3.10 -22.79 -14.16
C TRP A 59 3.62 -21.45 -14.68
N ARG A 60 4.94 -21.26 -14.58
CA ARG A 60 5.62 -20.01 -14.97
C ARG A 60 5.27 -19.51 -16.38
N ARG A 61 5.06 -20.40 -17.35
CA ARG A 61 4.66 -20.04 -18.73
C ARG A 61 3.31 -19.31 -18.82
N PHE A 62 2.40 -19.57 -17.87
CA PHE A 62 1.06 -18.99 -17.86
C PHE A 62 0.99 -17.70 -17.03
N LYS A 63 1.99 -17.43 -16.18
CA LYS A 63 2.02 -16.27 -15.27
C LYS A 63 1.68 -14.94 -15.94
N PRO A 64 2.24 -14.55 -17.11
CA PRO A 64 1.91 -13.27 -17.74
C PRO A 64 0.43 -13.18 -18.15
N TYR A 65 -0.17 -14.30 -18.55
CA TYR A 65 -1.59 -14.34 -18.92
C TYR A 65 -2.49 -14.28 -17.68
N CYS A 66 -2.10 -14.93 -16.59
CA CYS A 66 -2.77 -14.80 -15.29
C CYS A 66 -2.74 -13.36 -14.77
N VAL A 67 -1.60 -12.67 -14.87
CA VAL A 67 -1.48 -11.25 -14.50
C VAL A 67 -2.41 -10.38 -15.36
N MET A 68 -2.48 -10.64 -16.67
CA MET A 68 -3.37 -9.92 -17.58
C MET A 68 -4.86 -10.19 -17.29
N LEU A 69 -5.22 -11.43 -16.92
CA LEU A 69 -6.56 -11.78 -16.47
C LEU A 69 -6.91 -11.05 -15.18
N THR A 70 -6.02 -11.09 -14.18
CA THR A 70 -6.16 -10.37 -12.91
C THR A 70 -6.33 -8.87 -13.15
N PHE A 71 -5.55 -8.29 -14.06
CA PHE A 71 -5.73 -6.89 -14.50
C PHE A 71 -7.14 -6.61 -15.04
N GLY A 72 -7.66 -7.45 -15.94
CA GLY A 72 -9.00 -7.28 -16.51
C GLY A 72 -10.09 -7.35 -15.45
N VAL A 73 -9.95 -8.27 -14.49
CA VAL A 73 -10.90 -8.46 -13.38
C VAL A 73 -10.87 -7.28 -12.41
N THR A 74 -9.69 -6.85 -12.00
CA THR A 74 -9.53 -5.67 -11.15
C THR A 74 -10.01 -4.41 -11.84
N SER A 75 -9.85 -4.30 -13.17
CA SER A 75 -10.41 -3.18 -13.95
C SER A 75 -11.93 -3.17 -13.89
N PHE A 76 -12.57 -4.32 -14.08
CA PHE A 76 -14.03 -4.44 -13.91
C PHE A 76 -14.45 -4.06 -12.49
N TRP A 77 -13.77 -4.57 -11.47
CA TRP A 77 -14.06 -4.24 -10.07
C TRP A 77 -13.94 -2.72 -9.82
N LEU A 78 -12.88 -2.08 -10.32
CA LEU A 78 -12.67 -0.64 -10.13
C LEU A 78 -13.79 0.19 -10.80
N VAL A 79 -14.25 -0.20 -11.98
CA VAL A 79 -15.39 0.44 -12.65
C VAL A 79 -16.67 0.30 -11.83
N GLN A 80 -16.94 -0.88 -11.27
CA GLN A 80 -18.14 -1.08 -10.43
C GLN A 80 -18.06 -0.33 -9.10
N ALA A 81 -16.86 -0.20 -8.52
CA ALA A 81 -16.63 0.51 -7.27
C ALA A 81 -16.60 2.04 -7.46
N TRP A 82 -16.51 2.55 -8.69
CA TRP A 82 -16.42 3.99 -8.95
C TRP A 82 -17.66 4.75 -8.45
N PRO A 83 -17.51 5.91 -7.80
CA PRO A 83 -16.27 6.65 -7.49
C PRO A 83 -15.67 6.31 -6.10
N ARG A 84 -16.15 5.26 -5.44
CA ARG A 84 -15.83 4.89 -4.05
C ARG A 84 -14.89 3.68 -3.97
N PHE A 85 -13.74 3.76 -4.64
CA PHE A 85 -12.68 2.76 -4.49
C PHE A 85 -11.56 3.31 -3.60
N ALA A 86 -10.87 2.40 -2.91
CA ALA A 86 -9.75 2.77 -2.07
C ALA A 86 -8.50 3.05 -2.93
N ASN A 87 -7.66 4.00 -2.50
CA ASN A 87 -6.46 4.42 -3.24
C ASN A 87 -5.50 3.26 -3.51
N HIS A 88 -5.38 2.30 -2.58
CA HIS A 88 -4.52 1.14 -2.76
C HIS A 88 -5.02 0.16 -3.82
N LEU A 89 -6.34 0.04 -4.05
CA LEU A 89 -6.88 -0.74 -5.17
C LEU A 89 -6.45 -0.15 -6.51
N PHE A 90 -6.42 1.18 -6.63
CA PHE A 90 -5.93 1.87 -7.83
C PHE A 90 -4.43 1.72 -8.02
N LEU A 91 -3.65 1.68 -6.93
CA LEU A 91 -2.23 1.36 -6.99
C LEU A 91 -2.01 -0.08 -7.49
N GLU A 92 -2.70 -1.06 -6.93
CA GLU A 92 -2.64 -2.46 -7.39
C GLU A 92 -2.98 -2.58 -8.88
N TRP A 93 -4.06 -1.93 -9.30
CA TRP A 93 -4.47 -1.84 -10.70
C TRP A 93 -3.35 -1.25 -11.58
N SER A 94 -2.71 -0.16 -11.15
CA SER A 94 -1.62 0.49 -11.87
C SER A 94 -0.38 -0.41 -12.00
N VAL A 95 -0.07 -1.18 -10.95
CA VAL A 95 1.02 -2.15 -10.98
C VAL A 95 0.72 -3.27 -11.97
N LEU A 96 -0.49 -3.84 -11.92
CA LEU A 96 -0.94 -4.88 -12.85
C LEU A 96 -0.91 -4.39 -14.31
N LEU A 97 -1.28 -3.13 -14.57
CA LEU A 97 -1.20 -2.50 -15.88
C LEU A 97 0.24 -2.54 -16.42
N PHE A 98 1.22 -2.04 -15.66
CA PHE A 98 2.62 -2.04 -16.09
C PHE A 98 3.18 -3.46 -16.25
N LEU A 99 2.86 -4.38 -15.33
CA LEU A 99 3.29 -5.78 -15.44
C LEU A 99 2.69 -6.48 -16.67
N SER A 100 1.48 -6.12 -17.08
CA SER A 100 0.81 -6.68 -18.25
C SER A 100 1.36 -6.10 -19.55
N LEU A 101 1.53 -4.77 -19.63
CA LEU A 101 2.01 -4.08 -20.83
C LEU A 101 3.49 -4.35 -21.10
N CYS A 102 4.33 -4.40 -20.05
CA CYS A 102 5.78 -4.52 -20.19
C CYS A 102 6.29 -5.97 -20.10
N ARG A 103 5.44 -6.97 -20.34
CA ARG A 103 5.83 -8.41 -20.26
C ARG A 103 6.98 -8.81 -21.20
N GLY A 104 7.19 -8.06 -22.28
CA GLY A 104 8.28 -8.27 -23.24
C GLY A 104 9.53 -7.41 -22.98
N ASP A 105 9.45 -6.46 -22.06
CA ASP A 105 10.55 -5.57 -21.67
C ASP A 105 10.49 -5.33 -20.14
N THR A 106 11.05 -6.28 -19.40
CA THR A 106 11.04 -6.29 -17.94
C THR A 106 11.72 -5.05 -17.36
N ARG A 107 12.75 -4.53 -18.04
CA ARG A 107 13.49 -3.34 -17.64
C ARG A 107 12.62 -2.09 -17.71
N LEU A 108 11.88 -1.90 -18.81
CA LEU A 108 10.90 -0.82 -18.94
C LEU A 108 9.81 -0.93 -17.86
N GLY A 109 9.31 -2.14 -17.62
CA GLY A 109 8.30 -2.39 -16.58
C GLY A 109 8.79 -2.02 -15.18
N LEU A 110 9.99 -2.45 -14.80
CA LEU A 110 10.58 -2.08 -13.50
C LEU A 110 10.87 -0.57 -13.42
N ALA A 111 11.28 0.07 -14.50
CA ALA A 111 11.47 1.52 -14.53
C ALA A 111 10.14 2.27 -14.35
N ALA A 112 9.07 1.83 -15.01
CA ALA A 112 7.73 2.39 -14.84
C ALA A 112 7.23 2.25 -13.39
N LEU A 113 7.44 1.09 -12.78
CA LEU A 113 7.07 0.86 -11.37
C LEU A 113 7.88 1.73 -10.39
N ARG A 114 9.17 1.98 -10.65
CA ARG A 114 9.97 2.94 -9.86
C ARG A 114 9.39 4.35 -9.95
N TRP A 115 9.06 4.80 -11.15
CA TRP A 115 8.40 6.09 -11.35
C TRP A 115 7.04 6.17 -10.67
N LEU A 116 6.20 5.14 -10.80
CA LEU A 116 4.92 5.05 -10.09
C LEU A 116 5.11 5.21 -8.58
N THR A 117 6.07 4.49 -8.00
CA THR A 117 6.39 4.58 -6.56
C THR A 117 6.76 6.00 -6.15
N ALA A 118 7.64 6.65 -6.91
CA ALA A 118 8.08 8.01 -6.62
C ALA A 118 6.96 9.04 -6.80
N ILE A 119 6.11 8.88 -7.81
CA ILE A 119 4.93 9.72 -8.03
C ILE A 119 3.97 9.58 -6.85
N VAL A 120 3.68 8.35 -6.40
CA VAL A 120 2.78 8.12 -5.26
C VAL A 120 3.32 8.77 -4.00
N LEU A 121 4.60 8.56 -3.66
CA LEU A 121 5.25 9.23 -2.53
C LEU A 121 5.20 10.76 -2.66
N PHE A 122 5.62 11.29 -3.80
CA PHE A 122 5.69 12.73 -3.98
C PHE A 122 4.31 13.37 -3.93
N TYR A 123 3.35 12.79 -4.64
CA TYR A 123 1.99 13.30 -4.72
C TYR A 123 1.23 13.15 -3.39
N SER A 124 1.45 12.07 -2.64
CA SER A 124 0.83 11.90 -1.32
C SER A 124 1.29 12.97 -0.33
N GLY A 125 2.58 13.34 -0.35
CA GLY A 125 3.11 14.45 0.45
C GLY A 125 2.67 15.81 -0.06
N PHE A 126 2.66 16.01 -1.38
CA PHE A 126 2.20 17.26 -2.00
C PHE A 126 0.71 17.54 -1.72
N GLN A 127 -0.13 16.51 -1.74
CA GLN A 127 -1.54 16.64 -1.36
C GLN A 127 -1.68 17.08 0.11
N LYS A 128 -0.89 16.52 1.02
CA LYS A 128 -0.88 16.93 2.44
C LYS A 128 -0.42 18.38 2.61
N LEU A 129 0.57 18.80 1.82
CA LEU A 129 1.04 20.19 1.79
C LEU A 129 -0.08 21.14 1.34
N ILE A 130 -0.75 20.85 0.21
CA ILE A 130 -1.83 21.71 -0.31
C ILE A 130 -3.00 21.79 0.67
N LEU A 131 -3.39 20.66 1.26
CA LEU A 131 -4.54 20.61 2.17
C LEU A 131 -4.25 21.24 3.54
N GLY A 132 -2.97 21.44 3.91
CA GLY A 132 -2.57 22.13 5.14
C GLY A 132 -2.88 21.41 6.45
N HIS A 133 -3.67 20.34 6.45
CA HIS A 133 -4.10 19.61 7.66
C HIS A 133 -2.97 18.96 8.47
N TYR A 134 -1.74 18.94 7.95
CA TYR A 134 -0.58 18.43 8.67
C TYR A 134 0.19 19.52 9.44
N PHE A 135 0.01 20.79 9.08
CA PHE A 135 0.80 21.90 9.65
C PHE A 135 0.60 22.02 11.15
N GLU A 136 -0.66 22.04 11.58
CA GLU A 136 -1.06 22.10 13.00
C GLU A 136 -1.41 20.72 13.57
N GLY A 137 -0.99 19.63 12.91
CA GLY A 137 -1.28 18.26 13.36
C GLY A 137 -2.75 17.81 13.23
N GLN A 138 -3.63 18.66 12.70
CA GLN A 138 -5.08 18.45 12.58
C GLN A 138 -5.47 17.07 12.07
N PHE A 139 -4.79 16.56 11.03
CA PHE A 139 -5.07 15.25 10.46
C PHE A 139 -4.97 14.15 11.52
N PHE A 140 -3.86 14.07 12.25
CA PHE A 140 -3.67 13.04 13.26
C PHE A 140 -4.58 13.23 14.47
N LEU A 141 -4.80 14.47 14.90
CA LEU A 141 -5.71 14.79 16.00
C LEU A 141 -7.15 14.32 15.70
N VAL A 142 -7.63 14.55 14.47
CA VAL A 142 -8.92 14.03 14.01
C VAL A 142 -8.92 12.50 13.94
N GLN A 143 -7.83 11.87 13.49
CA GLN A 143 -7.72 10.40 13.47
C GLN A 143 -7.72 9.80 14.88
N ILE A 144 -7.09 10.45 15.86
CA ILE A 144 -7.10 10.02 17.27
C ILE A 144 -8.51 10.11 17.86
N ALA A 145 -9.22 11.21 17.56
CA ALA A 145 -10.59 11.44 18.01
C ALA A 145 -11.57 10.43 17.38
N SER A 146 -11.43 10.15 16.08
CA SER A 146 -12.36 9.32 15.31
C SER A 146 -12.05 7.82 15.29
N SER A 147 -10.80 7.42 15.52
CA SER A 147 -10.33 6.07 15.22
C SER A 147 -9.59 5.43 16.39
N PRO A 148 -10.16 4.41 17.04
CA PRO A 148 -9.50 3.70 18.14
C PRO A 148 -8.14 3.10 17.76
N LYS A 149 -7.95 2.67 16.51
CA LYS A 149 -6.67 2.09 16.05
C LYS A 149 -5.54 3.11 16.04
N PHE A 150 -5.81 4.36 15.66
CA PHE A 150 -4.82 5.43 15.70
C PHE A 150 -4.55 5.87 17.13
N ARG A 151 -5.58 5.90 17.98
CA ARG A 151 -5.46 6.26 19.39
C ARG A 151 -4.41 5.43 20.13
N VAL A 152 -4.44 4.10 20.00
CA VAL A 152 -3.47 3.20 20.65
C VAL A 152 -2.01 3.55 20.30
N VAL A 153 -1.76 4.01 19.08
CA VAL A 153 -0.41 4.38 18.63
C VAL A 153 0.01 5.72 19.23
N PHE A 154 -0.91 6.69 19.28
CA PHE A 154 -0.63 8.05 19.71
C PHE A 154 -0.76 8.29 21.21
N GLU A 155 -1.38 7.39 21.97
CA GLU A 155 -1.36 7.37 23.45
C GLU A 155 0.07 7.26 24.01
N MET A 156 1.03 6.74 23.22
CA MET A 156 2.44 6.70 23.59
C MET A 156 3.19 8.01 23.30
N LEU A 157 2.61 8.90 22.51
CA LEU A 157 3.26 10.11 22.00
C LEU A 157 2.67 11.40 22.58
N LEU A 158 1.38 11.40 22.93
CA LEU A 158 0.68 12.54 23.50
C LEU A 158 0.39 12.31 24.99
N PRO A 159 0.30 13.39 25.78
CA PRO A 159 -0.23 13.33 27.14
C PRO A 159 -1.62 12.71 27.22
N GLU A 160 -1.90 11.95 28.28
CA GLU A 160 -3.18 11.24 28.46
C GLU A 160 -4.39 12.19 28.48
N ASP A 161 -4.23 13.38 29.08
CA ASP A 161 -5.26 14.42 29.15
C ASP A 161 -5.58 15.00 27.76
N GLU A 162 -4.58 15.15 26.90
CA GLU A 162 -4.77 15.60 25.53
C GLU A 162 -5.52 14.54 24.70
N VAL A 163 -5.19 13.26 24.86
CA VAL A 163 -5.93 12.17 24.22
C VAL A 163 -7.37 12.15 24.73
N ALA A 164 -7.60 12.22 26.04
CA ALA A 164 -8.94 12.24 26.62
C ALA A 164 -9.79 13.39 26.08
N ARG A 165 -9.21 14.60 25.99
CA ARG A 165 -9.84 15.78 25.39
C ARG A 165 -10.27 15.53 23.94
N LEU A 166 -9.38 14.99 23.11
CA LEU A 166 -9.66 14.70 21.70
C LEU A 166 -10.78 13.68 21.53
N VAL A 167 -10.81 12.65 22.39
CA VAL A 167 -11.82 11.59 22.38
C VAL A 167 -13.18 12.13 22.79
N GLU A 168 -13.24 12.94 23.84
CA GLU A 168 -14.48 13.57 24.29
C GLU A 168 -15.05 14.51 23.23
N TRP A 169 -14.19 15.26 22.54
CA TRP A 169 -14.61 16.17 21.49
C TRP A 169 -15.23 15.46 20.28
N GLY A 170 -14.87 14.18 20.06
CA GLY A 170 -15.28 13.39 18.90
C GLY A 170 -14.70 13.96 17.61
N ALA A 171 -15.19 13.49 16.45
CA ALA A 171 -14.84 14.02 15.12
C ALA A 171 -16.11 14.20 14.30
N GLN A 172 -16.73 15.37 14.39
CA GLN A 172 -17.94 15.70 13.63
C GLN A 172 -17.60 16.65 12.48
N PHE A 173 -18.41 16.64 11.44
CA PHE A 173 -18.22 17.58 10.35
C PHE A 173 -18.38 19.02 10.85
N GLY A 174 -17.37 19.86 10.63
CA GLY A 174 -17.35 21.24 11.12
C GLY A 174 -16.85 21.43 12.56
N THR A 175 -16.43 20.36 13.26
CA THR A 175 -15.70 20.54 14.53
C THR A 175 -14.25 20.92 14.25
N GLY A 176 -13.75 21.90 15.00
CA GLY A 176 -12.38 22.38 14.88
C GLY A 176 -12.23 23.89 15.15
N PRO A 177 -10.98 24.40 15.09
CA PRO A 177 -9.79 23.67 14.64
C PRO A 177 -9.25 22.68 15.69
N TYR A 178 -8.81 21.50 15.23
CA TYR A 178 -8.05 20.56 16.07
C TYR A 178 -6.61 21.03 16.12
N GLU A 179 -6.21 21.63 17.23
CA GLU A 179 -4.86 22.18 17.38
C GLU A 179 -4.17 21.55 18.58
N THR A 180 -2.84 21.53 18.52
CA THR A 180 -1.98 21.12 19.62
C THR A 180 -0.78 22.06 19.68
N ALA A 181 -0.35 22.41 20.89
CA ALA A 181 0.86 23.20 21.12
C ALA A 181 2.12 22.31 21.25
N ASP A 182 1.97 20.99 21.20
CA ASP A 182 3.09 20.05 21.34
C ASP A 182 4.04 20.15 20.15
N THR A 183 5.21 20.77 20.38
CA THR A 183 6.21 21.00 19.33
C THR A 183 6.74 19.69 18.75
N PHE A 184 6.90 18.64 19.56
CA PHE A 184 7.39 17.36 19.08
C PHE A 184 6.37 16.71 18.15
N PHE A 185 5.09 16.75 18.52
CA PHE A 185 4.00 16.26 17.67
C PHE A 185 3.92 17.01 16.33
N LEU A 186 4.06 18.34 16.37
CA LEU A 186 4.06 19.16 15.15
C LEU A 186 5.26 18.84 14.24
N ILE A 187 6.46 18.62 14.81
CA ILE A 187 7.63 18.18 14.04
C ILE A 187 7.36 16.82 13.40
N LEU A 188 6.83 15.86 14.15
CA LEU A 188 6.50 14.53 13.64
C LEU A 188 5.47 14.61 12.51
N SER A 189 4.38 15.34 12.72
CA SER A 189 3.33 15.54 11.72
C SER A 189 3.89 16.12 10.42
N ASN A 190 4.66 17.20 10.50
CA ASN A 190 5.23 17.85 9.32
C ASN A 190 6.34 17.02 8.65
N SER A 191 7.09 16.22 9.42
CA SER A 191 8.12 15.36 8.87
C SER A 191 7.58 14.31 7.89
N ILE A 192 6.30 13.91 8.03
CA ILE A 192 5.68 12.87 7.19
C ILE A 192 5.54 13.35 5.76
N TRP A 193 4.90 14.50 5.51
CA TRP A 193 4.70 14.98 4.14
C TRP A 193 6.01 15.44 3.49
N ILE A 194 6.91 16.04 4.28
CA ILE A 194 8.26 16.39 3.82
C ILE A 194 9.02 15.12 3.42
N GLY A 195 8.97 14.10 4.28
CA GLY A 195 9.57 12.80 4.06
C GLY A 195 9.05 12.14 2.79
N GLU A 196 7.73 12.06 2.61
CA GLU A 196 7.10 11.52 1.40
C GLU A 196 7.61 12.21 0.12
N MET A 197 7.61 13.55 0.09
CA MET A 197 8.11 14.33 -1.06
C MET A 197 9.60 14.10 -1.32
N MET A 198 10.42 14.17 -0.26
CA MET A 198 11.87 14.04 -0.39
C MET A 198 12.29 12.61 -0.75
N LEU A 199 11.68 11.59 -0.16
CA LEU A 199 12.01 10.19 -0.43
C LEU A 199 11.69 9.79 -1.86
N GLY A 200 10.55 10.25 -2.41
CA GLY A 200 10.20 10.02 -3.82
C GLY A 200 11.30 10.51 -4.78
N ILE A 201 11.94 11.63 -4.45
CA ILE A 201 13.06 12.20 -5.23
C ILE A 201 14.37 11.45 -4.92
N LEU A 202 14.74 11.30 -3.64
CA LEU A 202 16.02 10.76 -3.19
C LEU A 202 16.26 9.31 -3.61
N LEU A 203 15.21 8.51 -3.81
CA LEU A 203 15.33 7.13 -4.29
C LEU A 203 16.03 7.03 -5.67
N PHE A 204 15.96 8.06 -6.51
CA PHE A 204 16.65 8.08 -7.81
C PHE A 204 18.14 8.40 -7.69
N PHE A 205 18.57 9.08 -6.64
CA PHE A 205 19.96 9.52 -6.48
C PHE A 205 20.84 8.40 -5.93
N PRO A 206 21.82 7.87 -6.69
CA PRO A 206 22.60 6.71 -6.28
C PRO A 206 23.29 6.88 -4.91
N LYS A 207 23.75 8.10 -4.62
CA LYS A 207 24.43 8.45 -3.35
C LYS A 207 23.53 8.29 -2.12
N PHE A 208 22.25 8.60 -2.25
CA PHE A 208 21.29 8.62 -1.13
C PHE A 208 20.34 7.43 -1.14
N ARG A 209 20.32 6.64 -2.21
CA ARG A 209 19.33 5.59 -2.44
C ARG A 209 19.19 4.61 -1.29
N ASN A 210 20.29 4.10 -0.74
CA ASN A 210 20.21 3.11 0.34
C ASN A 210 19.62 3.70 1.63
N LEU A 211 19.99 4.95 1.95
CA LEU A 211 19.40 5.66 3.09
C LEU A 211 17.90 5.94 2.83
N ALA A 212 17.56 6.43 1.65
CA ALA A 212 16.17 6.69 1.25
C ALA A 212 15.32 5.41 1.27
N LEU A 213 15.87 4.27 0.84
CA LEU A 213 15.23 2.95 0.93
C LEU A 213 14.87 2.61 2.38
N VAL A 214 15.84 2.69 3.31
CA VAL A 214 15.61 2.37 4.73
C VAL A 214 14.57 3.29 5.34
N ILE A 215 14.68 4.61 5.10
CA ILE A 215 13.73 5.59 5.64
C ILE A 215 12.34 5.39 5.04
N ALA A 216 12.22 5.13 3.73
CA ALA A 216 10.93 4.89 3.08
C ALA A 216 10.25 3.61 3.60
N ILE A 217 11.01 2.54 3.83
CA ILE A 217 10.46 1.32 4.46
C ILE A 217 10.00 1.62 5.89
N GLY A 218 10.78 2.38 6.66
CA GLY A 218 10.40 2.82 8.00
C GLY A 218 9.12 3.67 8.01
N LEU A 219 8.99 4.59 7.05
CA LEU A 219 7.80 5.40 6.86
C LEU A 219 6.57 4.53 6.55
N VAL A 220 6.68 3.59 5.61
CA VAL A 220 5.58 2.66 5.27
C VAL A 220 5.18 1.82 6.47
N ALA A 221 6.15 1.31 7.23
CA ALA A 221 5.88 0.57 8.45
C ALA A 221 5.15 1.43 9.49
N GLY A 222 5.55 2.70 9.66
CA GLY A 222 4.87 3.64 10.54
C GLY A 222 3.43 3.93 10.12
N ILE A 223 3.20 4.15 8.82
CA ILE A 223 1.85 4.32 8.25
C ILE A 223 1.02 3.05 8.50
N GLU A 224 1.60 1.87 8.27
CA GLU A 224 0.92 0.58 8.43
C GLU A 224 0.48 0.33 9.88
N VAL A 225 1.31 0.67 10.86
CA VAL A 225 0.96 0.52 12.28
C VAL A 225 -0.31 1.31 12.64
N GLY A 226 -0.50 2.51 12.07
CA GLY A 226 -1.70 3.33 12.29
C GLY A 226 -2.88 2.92 11.40
N ALA A 227 -2.63 2.72 10.11
CA ALA A 227 -3.65 2.46 9.10
C ALA A 227 -4.19 1.02 9.16
N ARG A 228 -3.36 0.05 9.57
CA ARG A 228 -3.64 -1.39 9.55
C ARG A 228 -4.04 -1.89 8.15
N GLU A 229 -3.27 -1.52 7.14
CA GLU A 229 -3.49 -1.80 5.71
C GLU A 229 -2.40 -2.72 5.13
N LEU A 230 -2.29 -3.93 5.69
CA LEU A 230 -1.15 -4.84 5.51
C LEU A 230 -0.84 -5.15 4.03
N VAL A 231 -1.89 -5.25 3.21
CA VAL A 231 -1.76 -5.49 1.76
C VAL A 231 -1.03 -4.34 1.08
N PHE A 232 -1.45 -3.11 1.37
CA PHE A 232 -0.82 -1.89 0.87
C PHE A 232 0.62 -1.78 1.36
N GLY A 233 0.87 -1.96 2.66
CA GLY A 233 2.22 -1.88 3.24
C GLY A 233 3.20 -2.86 2.60
N CYS A 234 2.77 -4.11 2.36
CA CYS A 234 3.57 -5.12 1.68
C CYS A 234 3.86 -4.74 0.22
N LEU A 235 2.83 -4.33 -0.53
CA LEU A 235 2.97 -3.91 -1.92
C LEU A 235 3.94 -2.75 -2.04
N PHE A 236 3.73 -1.68 -1.26
CA PHE A 236 4.52 -0.48 -1.34
C PHE A 236 5.99 -0.72 -0.93
N THR A 237 6.22 -1.61 0.05
CA THR A 237 7.56 -2.04 0.43
C THR A 237 8.27 -2.76 -0.72
N LEU A 238 7.60 -3.66 -1.44
CA LEU A 238 8.17 -4.33 -2.61
C LEU A 238 8.46 -3.34 -3.76
N LEU A 239 7.60 -2.36 -3.95
CA LEU A 239 7.79 -1.28 -4.92
C LEU A 239 9.02 -0.41 -4.56
N ILE A 240 9.20 -0.07 -3.28
CA ILE A 240 10.40 0.62 -2.79
C ILE A 240 11.65 -0.24 -3.00
N LEU A 241 11.60 -1.53 -2.64
CA LEU A 241 12.73 -2.46 -2.81
C LEU A 241 13.15 -2.66 -4.27
N ASN A 242 12.29 -2.35 -5.24
CA ASN A 242 12.65 -2.35 -6.66
C ASN A 242 13.75 -1.31 -7.00
N PHE A 243 14.00 -0.32 -6.13
CA PHE A 243 15.15 0.58 -6.28
C PHE A 243 16.48 -0.07 -5.84
N HIS A 244 16.44 -1.13 -5.03
CA HIS A 244 17.65 -1.80 -4.56
C HIS A 244 18.29 -2.66 -5.67
N GLN A 245 19.58 -2.43 -5.92
CA GLN A 245 20.39 -3.19 -6.86
C GLN A 245 21.07 -4.34 -6.13
N GLY A 246 20.43 -5.51 -6.09
CA GLY A 246 20.99 -6.69 -5.44
C GLY A 246 19.96 -7.79 -5.16
N ARG A 247 20.45 -8.99 -4.83
CA ARG A 247 19.61 -10.17 -4.57
C ARG A 247 18.70 -10.01 -3.36
N ASN A 248 19.05 -9.13 -2.42
CA ASN A 248 18.36 -9.00 -1.13
C ASN A 248 16.88 -8.60 -1.31
N ALA A 249 16.57 -7.82 -2.34
CA ALA A 249 15.19 -7.46 -2.67
C ALA A 249 14.33 -8.68 -3.06
N ILE A 250 14.93 -9.72 -3.64
CA ILE A 250 14.24 -10.96 -3.99
C ILE A 250 14.10 -11.85 -2.75
N ALA A 251 15.10 -11.85 -1.87
CA ALA A 251 15.12 -12.71 -0.69
C ALA A 251 13.97 -12.43 0.31
N VAL A 252 13.43 -11.22 0.33
CA VAL A 252 12.31 -10.85 1.21
C VAL A 252 10.94 -11.23 0.62
N TRP A 253 10.86 -11.59 -0.66
CA TRP A 253 9.60 -11.93 -1.31
C TRP A 253 8.84 -13.08 -0.64
N PRO A 254 9.47 -14.22 -0.25
CA PRO A 254 8.76 -15.29 0.44
C PRO A 254 8.13 -14.84 1.76
N ILE A 255 8.75 -13.89 2.45
CA ILE A 255 8.23 -13.32 3.71
C ILE A 255 6.94 -12.55 3.42
N PHE A 256 6.95 -11.64 2.43
CA PHE A 256 5.76 -10.89 2.05
C PHE A 256 4.64 -11.80 1.52
N ALA A 257 4.99 -12.83 0.72
CA ALA A 257 4.01 -13.81 0.26
C ALA A 257 3.38 -14.59 1.42
N ALA A 258 4.18 -15.03 2.39
CA ALA A 258 3.67 -15.69 3.60
C ALA A 258 2.76 -14.79 4.43
N ILE A 259 3.12 -13.51 4.59
CA ILE A 259 2.30 -12.50 5.26
C ILE A 259 0.94 -12.34 4.54
N GLN A 260 0.92 -12.29 3.20
CA GLN A 260 -0.33 -12.21 2.43
C GLN A 260 -1.17 -13.48 2.55
N LEU A 261 -0.56 -14.66 2.49
CA LEU A 261 -1.30 -15.92 2.67
C LEU A 261 -1.90 -16.01 4.08
N LEU A 262 -1.14 -15.58 5.09
CA LEU A 262 -1.63 -15.52 6.46
C LEU A 262 -2.77 -14.50 6.61
N SER A 263 -2.68 -13.33 5.96
CA SER A 263 -3.75 -12.33 6.00
C SER A 263 -5.04 -12.86 5.38
N VAL A 264 -4.96 -13.61 4.28
CA VAL A 264 -6.10 -14.32 3.69
C VAL A 264 -6.67 -15.35 4.65
N ALA A 265 -5.81 -16.20 5.22
CA ALA A 265 -6.25 -17.23 6.16
C ALA A 265 -6.96 -16.63 7.38
N ILE A 266 -6.40 -15.56 7.95
CA ILE A 266 -7.02 -14.84 9.08
C ILE A 266 -8.37 -14.27 8.69
N ARG A 267 -8.50 -13.63 7.51
CA ARG A 267 -9.79 -13.07 7.05
C ARG A 267 -10.86 -14.15 6.82
N LEU A 268 -10.46 -15.34 6.37
CA LEU A 268 -11.38 -16.45 6.14
C LEU A 268 -11.81 -17.14 7.43
N VAL A 269 -10.90 -17.29 8.41
CA VAL A 269 -11.16 -18.04 9.65
C VAL A 269 -11.70 -17.14 10.76
N MET A 270 -11.26 -15.89 10.82
CA MET A 270 -11.55 -14.93 11.88
C MET A 270 -12.06 -13.62 11.27
N PRO A 271 -13.29 -13.62 10.71
CA PRO A 271 -13.83 -12.47 10.00
C PRO A 271 -14.04 -11.24 10.89
N ASP A 272 -13.94 -11.37 12.22
CA ASP A 272 -14.02 -10.25 13.17
C ASP A 272 -12.66 -9.56 13.40
N LEU A 273 -11.55 -10.19 13.04
CA LEU A 273 -10.18 -9.65 13.14
C LEU A 273 -9.73 -8.97 11.85
N ARG A 274 -10.61 -8.17 11.23
CA ARG A 274 -10.31 -7.50 9.94
C ARG A 274 -9.23 -6.44 10.14
N PHE A 275 -8.02 -6.75 9.69
CA PHE A 275 -7.08 -5.73 9.20
C PHE A 275 -7.64 -5.23 7.86
N ASN A 276 -7.63 -3.92 7.61
CA ASN A 276 -8.13 -3.40 6.33
C ASN A 276 -7.16 -3.72 5.19
#